data_AF-A0A1B3MPM6-F1
#
_entry.id   AF-A0A1B3MPM6-F1
#
_cell.length_a   1.000
_cell.length_b   1.000
_cell.length_c   1.000
_cell.angle_alpha   90.00
_cell.angle_beta   90.00
_cell.angle_gamma   90.00
#
_symmetry.space_group_name_H-M   'P 1'
#
loop_
_entity.id
_entity.type
_entity.pdbx_description
1 polymer ?
#
loop_
_entity_poly.entity_id
_entity_poly.type
_entity_poly.pdbx_seq_one_letter_code
_entity_poly.pdbx_strand_id
1 'polypeptide(L)' 'MILAYNLHTRSLHNHWAWDHMHGAAAGVPILALDIYEHSFHMDYGTQAAKYIDACFRNLDWEAADRRYAQAVGAT' A
#
# COMPACT_ATOMS: atom_id res chain seq x y z
N MET A 1 5.46 -2.02 -1.30
CA MET A 1 4.29 -2.52 -2.05
C MET A 1 3.17 -1.49 -1.98
N ILE A 2 2.42 -1.29 -3.07
CA ILE A 2 1.31 -0.33 -3.14
C ILE A 2 0.05 -1.07 -3.60
N LEU A 3 -1.02 -0.99 -2.83
CA LEU A 3 -2.36 -1.38 -3.28
C LEU A 3 -2.99 -0.17 -3.98
N ALA A 4 -3.34 -0.32 -5.25
CA ALA A 4 -3.93 0.76 -6.04
C ALA A 4 -5.23 0.30 -6.72
N TYR A 5 -6.18 1.23 -6.84
CA TYR A 5 -7.39 1.03 -7.63
C TYR A 5 -7.17 1.56 -9.05
N ASN A 6 -7.29 0.69 -10.05
CA ASN A 6 -7.13 1.07 -11.44
C ASN A 6 -8.45 1.64 -12.00
N LEU A 7 -8.40 2.90 -12.44
CA LEU A 7 -9.58 3.62 -12.94
C LEU A 7 -10.11 3.09 -14.27
N HIS A 8 -9.25 2.47 -15.10
CA HIS A 8 -9.65 1.93 -16.40
C HIS A 8 -10.28 0.54 -16.27
N THR A 9 -9.65 -0.36 -15.50
CA THR A 9 -10.13 -1.73 -15.31
C THR A 9 -11.14 -1.87 -14.19
N ARG A 10 -11.36 -0.80 -13.40
CA ARG A 10 -12.23 -0.76 -12.23
C ARG A 10 -11.94 -1.90 -11.23
N SER A 11 -10.65 -2.17 -11.00
CA SER A 11 -10.21 -3.27 -10.12
C SER A 11 -9.01 -2.89 -9.26
N LEU A 12 -8.82 -3.62 -8.16
CA LEU A 12 -7.72 -3.43 -7.22
C LEU A 12 -6.52 -4.29 -7.61
N HIS A 13 -5.33 -3.70 -7.61
CA HIS A 13 -4.08 -4.38 -7.93
C HIS A 13 -2.99 -4.05 -6.91
N ASN A 14 -2.16 -5.05 -6.60
CA ASN A 14 -0.93 -4.86 -5.85
C ASN A 14 0.23 -4.59 -6.82
N HIS A 15 0.93 -3.49 -6.60
CA HIS A 15 2.09 -3.08 -7.37
C HIS A 15 3.35 -3.10 -6.52
N TRP A 16 4.42 -3.62 -7.12
CA TRP A 16 5.76 -3.47 -6.58
C TRP A 16 6.36 -2.15 -7.07
N ALA A 17 6.62 -1.23 -6.14
CA ALA A 17 7.25 0.06 -6.42
C ALA A 17 8.71 0.00 -5.99
N TRP A 18 9.57 -0.53 -6.86
CA TRP A 18 11.00 -0.62 -6.57
C TRP A 18 11.60 0.78 -6.50
N ASP A 19 12.33 1.06 -5.42
CA ASP A 19 13.05 2.30 -5.14
C ASP A 19 12.23 3.58 -5.31
N HIS A 20 10.93 3.50 -4.99
CA HIS A 20 9.97 4.60 -5.15
C HIS A 20 9.81 5.10 -6.60
N MET A 21 10.37 4.41 -7.60
CA MET A 21 10.47 4.91 -8.98
C MET A 21 9.29 4.52 -9.87
N HIS A 22 8.36 3.70 -9.37
CA HIS A 22 7.29 3.12 -10.18
C HIS A 22 5.92 3.35 -9.53
N GLY A 23 5.04 4.04 -10.26
CA GLY A 23 3.64 4.22 -9.91
C GLY A 23 2.72 3.28 -10.71
N ALA A 24 1.57 2.94 -10.13
CA ALA A 24 0.54 2.19 -10.84
C ALA A 24 -0.07 3.05 -11.96
N ALA A 25 0.07 2.64 -13.22
CA ALA A 25 -0.51 3.37 -14.36
C ALA A 25 -2.04 3.45 -14.21
N ALA A 26 -2.57 4.67 -14.22
CA ALA A 26 -3.98 4.98 -13.93
C ALA A 26 -4.49 4.39 -12.60
N GLY A 27 -3.60 4.10 -11.67
CA GLY A 27 -3.89 3.58 -10.35
C GLY A 27 -3.94 4.69 -9.31
N VAL A 28 -5.04 4.77 -8.56
CA VAL A 28 -5.13 5.60 -7.37
C VAL A 28 -4.60 4.80 -6.17
N PRO A 29 -3.52 5.24 -5.50
CA PRO A 29 -2.95 4.50 -4.37
C PRO A 29 -3.89 4.54 -3.15
N ILE A 30 -4.19 3.36 -2.61
CA ILE A 30 -5.08 3.18 -1.45
C ILE A 30 -4.25 2.86 -0.20
N LEU A 31 -3.30 1.93 -0.31
CA LEU A 31 -2.38 1.56 0.76
C LEU A 31 -0.96 1.49 0.23
N ALA A 32 0.00 1.89 1.07
CA ALA A 32 1.42 1.72 0.81
C ALA A 32 2.06 1.05 2.03
N LEU A 33 2.86 0.02 1.77
CA LEU A 33 3.68 -0.67 2.75
C LEU A 33 5.15 -0.55 2.32
N ASP A 34 5.94 0.19 3.11
CA ASP A 34 7.38 0.29 2.91
C ASP A 34 8.08 -0.91 3.56
N ILE A 35 8.73 -1.72 2.74
CA ILE A 35 9.44 -2.94 3.16
C ILE A 35 10.95 -2.79 2.98
N TYR A 36 11.46 -1.58 2.78
CA TYR A 36 12.89 -1.33 2.84
C TYR A 36 13.39 -1.55 4.26
N GLU A 37 14.61 -2.07 4.42
CA GLU A 37 15.16 -2.39 5.73
C GLU A 37 15.15 -1.18 6.67
N HIS A 38 15.35 0.04 6.15
CA HIS A 38 15.30 1.26 6.95
C HIS A 38 13.94 1.48 7.65
N SER A 39 12.84 0.90 7.16
CA SER A 39 11.50 1.12 7.72
C SER A 39 11.23 0.28 8.96
N PHE A 40 11.99 -0.81 9.18
CA PHE A 40 11.72 -1.76 10.25
C PHE A 40 12.94 -2.30 11.00
N HIS A 41 14.16 -2.11 10.49
CA HIS A 41 15.36 -2.77 11.04
C HIS A 41 15.67 -2.36 12.48
N MET A 42 15.37 -1.13 12.90
CA MET A 42 15.60 -0.69 14.29
C MET A 42 14.74 -1.45 15.31
N ASP A 43 13.49 -1.74 14.96
CA ASP A 43 12.53 -2.35 15.89
C ASP A 43 12.47 -3.88 15.75
N TYR A 44 12.69 -4.40 14.54
CA TYR A 44 12.49 -5.81 14.21
C TYR A 44 13.76 -6.53 13.72
N GLY A 45 14.86 -5.80 13.48
CA GLY A 45 16.10 -6.35 12.93
C GLY A 45 15.86 -7.03 11.57
N THR A 46 16.25 -8.30 11.45
CA THR A 46 16.06 -9.11 10.24
C THR A 46 14.66 -9.72 10.10
N GLN A 47 13.76 -9.48 11.06
CA GLN A 47 12.44 -10.15 11.12
C GLN A 47 11.35 -9.37 10.37
N ALA A 48 11.48 -9.24 9.05
CA ALA A 48 10.52 -8.52 8.20
C ALA A 48 9.07 -9.03 8.35
N ALA A 49 8.86 -10.33 8.58
CA ALA A 49 7.52 -10.90 8.78
C ALA A 49 6.80 -10.28 9.99
N LYS A 50 7.50 -10.06 11.11
CA LYS A 50 6.90 -9.46 12.32
C LYS A 50 6.51 -8.00 12.11
N TYR A 51 7.29 -7.29 11.31
CA TYR A 51 6.97 -5.93 10.90
C TYR A 51 5.69 -5.90 10.05
N ILE A 52 5.57 -6.79 9.06
CA ILE A 52 4.38 -6.90 8.22
C ILE A 52 3.13 -7.18 9.08
N ASP A 53 3.21 -8.13 10.03
CA ASP A 53 2.12 -8.43 10.95
C ASP A 53 1.73 -7.24 11.82
N ALA A 54 2.72 -6.47 12.31
CA ALA A 54 2.47 -5.25 13.07
C ALA A 54 1.82 -4.16 12.21
N CYS A 55 2.26 -3.97 10.96
CA CYS A 55 1.67 -3.02 10.03
C CYS A 55 0.20 -3.33 9.75
N PHE A 56 -0.16 -4.59 9.48
CA PHE A 56 -1.56 -4.96 9.21
C PHE A 56 -2.47 -4.83 10.43
N ARG A 57 -1.94 -5.07 11.64
CA ARG A 57 -2.70 -4.84 12.89
C ARG A 57 -2.96 -3.36 13.16
N ASN A 58 -2.04 -2.49 12.78
CA ASN A 58 -2.10 -1.06 13.07
C ASN A 58 -2.62 -0.22 11.88
N LEU A 59 -3.06 -0.88 10.81
CA LEU A 59 -3.54 -0.20 9.62
C LEU A 59 -4.87 0.50 9.89
N ASP A 60 -4.97 1.77 9.48
CA ASP A 60 -6.24 2.50 9.49
C ASP A 60 -7.10 2.07 8.29
N TRP A 61 -7.93 1.06 8.52
CA TRP A 61 -8.86 0.52 7.52
C TRP A 61 -9.95 1.51 7.12
N GLU A 62 -10.37 2.40 8.01
CA GLU A 62 -11.38 3.41 7.67
C GLU A 62 -10.80 4.44 6.70
N ALA A 63 -9.55 4.85 6.89
CA ALA A 63 -8.87 5.72 5.94
C ALA A 63 -8.63 5.02 4.60
N ALA A 64 -8.35 3.73 4.59
CA ALA A 64 -8.24 2.93 3.37
C ALA A 64 -9.57 2.90 2.62
N ASP A 65 -10.67 2.63 3.32
CA ASP A 65 -12.02 2.58 2.76
C ASP A 65 -12.46 3.95 2.20
N ARG A 66 -12.21 5.04 2.94
CA ARG A 66 -12.47 6.41 2.44
C ARG A 66 -11.73 6.70 1.14
N ARG A 67 -10.45 6.33 1.05
CA ARG A 67 -9.66 6.50 -0.20
C ARG A 67 -10.22 5.65 -1.33
N TYR A 68 -10.62 4.41 -1.03
CA TYR A 68 -11.23 3.52 -2.02
C TYR A 68 -12.56 4.08 -2.55
N ALA A 69 -13.46 4.50 -1.66
CA ALA A 69 -14.74 5.09 -2.02
C ALA A 69 -14.56 6.35 -2.90
N GLN A 70 -13.59 7.20 -2.56
CA GLN A 70 -13.22 8.36 -3.39
C GLN A 70 -12.69 7.94 -4.77
N ALA A 71 -11.82 6.93 -4.84
CA ALA A 71 -11.27 6.44 -6.10
C ALA A 71 -12.34 5.80 -7.01
N VAL A 72 -13.33 5.12 -6.44
CA VAL A 72 -14.47 4.55 -7.17
C VAL A 72 -15.45 5.64 -7.62
N GLY A 73 -15.70 6.65 -6.78
CA GLY A 73 -16.63 7.75 -7.04
C GLY A 73 -16.09 8.84 -7.96
N ALA A 74 -14.78 8.87 -8.24
CA ALA A 74 -14.14 9.86 -9.12
C ALA A 74 -14.35 9.60 -10.64
N THR A 75 -15.36 8.80 -11.02
CA THR A 75 -15.69 8.50 -12.44
C THR A 75 -17.00 9.13 -12.85
#